data_AF-A0A4Y2U3F9-F1
#
_entry.id   AF-A0A4Y2U3F9-F1
#
_cell.length_a   1.000
_cell.length_b   1.000
_cell.length_c   1.000
_cell.angle_alpha   90.00
_cell.angle_beta   90.00
_cell.angle_gamma   90.00
#
_symmetry.space_group_name_H-M   'P 1'
#
loop_
_entity.id
_entity.type
_entity.pdbx_description
1 polymer ?
#
loop_
_entity_poly.entity_id
_entity_poly.type
_entity_poly.pdbx_seq_one_letter_code
_entity_poly.pdbx_strand_id
1 'polypeptide(L)'
;MHSFPKLHHHYFVKYFSDDLQGWEKEVSKSPDKLKIEDISGYITAVYEGNWWLGYLLQKNEELDEVKITFLHPFGSSASFSYPRNTDVLWVSIVDVLTKANPVTPTGRSYVLLESDVCKTNVAFSNFK
;
A
#
# COMPACT_ATOMS: atom_id res chain seq x y z
N MET A 1 -14.59 -15.65 36.09
CA MET A 1 -13.76 -15.89 34.89
C MET A 1 -14.67 -16.45 33.84
N HIS A 2 -14.93 -15.77 32.72
CA HIS A 2 -15.21 -16.40 31.42
C HIS A 2 -15.15 -15.31 30.34
N SER A 3 -14.42 -15.65 29.28
CA SER A 3 -13.82 -14.78 28.27
C SER A 3 -14.81 -14.44 27.16
N PHE A 4 -14.71 -13.24 26.61
CA PHE A 4 -15.38 -12.82 25.38
C PHE A 4 -14.73 -13.47 24.15
N PRO A 5 -15.46 -14.12 23.23
CA PRO A 5 -14.92 -14.41 21.91
C PRO A 5 -15.04 -13.17 21.02
N LYS A 6 -13.89 -12.69 20.54
CA LYS A 6 -13.77 -11.64 19.51
C LYS A 6 -14.29 -12.21 18.17
N LEU A 7 -15.37 -11.64 17.64
CA LEU A 7 -15.88 -11.93 16.30
C LEU A 7 -15.05 -11.15 15.27
N HIS A 8 -14.14 -11.84 14.60
CA HIS A 8 -13.48 -11.36 13.39
C HIS A 8 -14.47 -11.52 12.22
N HIS A 9 -15.02 -10.42 11.72
CA HIS A 9 -15.86 -10.43 10.51
C HIS A 9 -14.95 -10.63 9.29
N HIS A 10 -14.87 -11.86 8.78
CA HIS A 10 -14.26 -12.19 7.49
C HIS A 10 -15.39 -12.32 6.46
N TYR A 11 -15.45 -11.40 5.49
CA TYR A 11 -16.44 -11.43 4.42
C TYR A 11 -15.96 -12.37 3.31
N PHE A 12 -16.75 -13.40 2.96
CA PHE A 12 -16.53 -14.22 1.78
C PHE A 12 -17.41 -13.71 0.62
N VAL A 13 -16.81 -13.37 -0.51
CA VAL A 13 -17.52 -13.14 -1.78
C VAL A 13 -17.65 -14.48 -2.50
N LYS A 14 -18.88 -14.95 -2.72
CA LYS A 14 -19.18 -16.14 -3.52
C LYS A 14 -19.32 -15.75 -4.99
N TYR A 15 -18.39 -16.18 -5.83
CA TYR A 15 -18.61 -16.24 -7.27
C TYR A 15 -19.16 -17.63 -7.62
N PHE A 16 -20.36 -17.69 -8.16
CA PHE A 16 -20.93 -18.90 -8.72
C PHE A 16 -20.58 -18.96 -10.20
N SER A 17 -19.66 -19.86 -10.55
CA SER A 17 -19.50 -20.36 -11.91
C SER A 17 -19.40 -21.88 -11.84
N ASP A 18 -20.33 -22.54 -12.51
CA ASP A 18 -20.43 -23.99 -12.70
C ASP A 18 -19.14 -24.54 -13.34
N ASP A 19 -18.25 -25.11 -12.53
CA ASP A 19 -17.46 -26.29 -12.90
C ASP A 19 -17.00 -27.01 -11.62
N LEU A 20 -17.58 -28.19 -11.38
CA LEU A 20 -17.26 -29.07 -10.26
C LEU A 20 -15.91 -29.77 -10.51
N GLN A 21 -14.82 -29.03 -10.35
CA GLN A 21 -13.50 -29.58 -10.09
C GLN A 21 -12.79 -28.65 -9.11
N GLY A 22 -12.97 -28.96 -7.83
CA GLY A 22 -12.33 -28.29 -6.73
C GLY A 22 -10.82 -28.42 -6.83
N TRP A 23 -10.17 -27.38 -7.33
CA TRP A 23 -8.80 -27.08 -6.97
C TRP A 23 -8.88 -26.02 -5.87
N GLU A 24 -8.55 -26.39 -4.65
CA GLU A 24 -8.16 -25.42 -3.64
C GLU A 24 -6.88 -24.75 -4.14
N LYS A 25 -7.04 -23.67 -4.93
CA LYS A 25 -5.93 -22.76 -5.16
C LYS A 25 -5.76 -21.97 -3.88
N GLU A 26 -4.77 -22.36 -3.10
CA GLU A 26 -4.09 -21.44 -2.22
C GLU A 26 -3.72 -20.21 -3.05
N VAL A 27 -4.50 -19.12 -2.95
CA VAL A 27 -4.10 -17.82 -3.47
C VAL A 27 -3.17 -17.20 -2.43
N SER A 28 -2.06 -17.87 -2.16
CA SER A 28 -0.84 -17.23 -1.69
C SER A 28 -0.21 -16.55 -2.90
N LYS A 29 -0.91 -15.54 -3.42
CA LYS A 29 -0.36 -14.59 -4.39
C LYS A 29 -0.41 -13.18 -3.82
N SER A 30 -0.04 -13.02 -2.55
CA SER A 30 0.61 -11.77 -2.17
C SER A 30 2.02 -11.83 -2.78
N PRO A 31 2.36 -11.00 -3.79
CA PRO A 31 3.76 -10.85 -4.15
C PRO A 31 4.47 -10.41 -2.86
N ASP A 32 5.54 -11.10 -2.48
CA ASP A 32 6.40 -10.87 -1.31
C ASP A 32 5.86 -9.83 -0.33
N LYS A 33 5.13 -10.26 0.72
CA LYS A 33 4.63 -9.38 1.77
C LYS A 33 5.83 -8.56 2.28
N LEU A 34 5.85 -7.26 1.96
CA LEU A 34 6.94 -6.37 2.34
C LEU A 34 7.13 -6.49 3.85
N LYS A 35 8.34 -6.84 4.29
CA LYS A 35 8.66 -6.85 5.71
C LYS A 35 8.86 -5.42 6.16
N ILE A 36 8.41 -5.09 7.37
CA ILE A 36 8.53 -3.74 7.91
C ILE A 36 9.98 -3.26 7.94
N GLU A 37 10.92 -4.18 8.12
CA GLU A 37 12.36 -3.97 8.08
C GLU A 37 12.84 -3.43 6.72
N ASP A 38 12.31 -3.97 5.61
CA ASP A 38 12.71 -3.61 4.24
C ASP A 38 12.14 -2.28 3.76
N ILE A 39 11.07 -1.80 4.39
CA ILE A 39 10.41 -0.53 4.07
C ILE A 39 11.32 0.63 4.45
N SER A 40 11.65 1.50 3.51
CA SER A 40 12.55 2.62 3.76
C SER A 40 12.43 3.69 2.67
N GLY A 41 12.58 4.95 3.05
CA GLY A 41 12.56 6.07 2.12
C GLY A 41 11.15 6.34 1.57
N TYR A 42 11.06 6.52 0.25
CA TYR A 42 9.78 6.74 -0.43
C TYR A 42 9.09 5.41 -0.71
N ILE A 43 7.79 5.37 -0.48
CA ILE A 43 6.94 4.21 -0.71
C ILE A 43 5.62 4.65 -1.32
N THR A 44 4.92 3.71 -1.91
CA THR A 44 3.54 3.88 -2.36
C THR A 44 2.62 3.10 -1.45
N ALA A 45 1.50 3.69 -1.05
CA ALA A 45 0.53 3.05 -0.18
C ALA A 45 -0.90 3.38 -0.57
N VAL A 46 -1.83 2.50 -0.23
CA VAL A 46 -3.27 2.69 -0.48
C VAL A 46 -3.87 3.49 0.67
N TYR A 47 -4.59 4.55 0.33
CA TYR A 47 -5.36 5.35 1.27
C TYR A 47 -6.59 5.92 0.57
N GLU A 48 -7.76 5.81 1.22
CA GLU A 48 -9.06 6.20 0.67
C GLU A 48 -9.34 5.66 -0.74
N GLY A 49 -8.96 4.41 -1.00
CA GLY A 49 -9.22 3.74 -2.28
C GLY A 49 -8.39 4.28 -3.46
N ASN A 50 -7.36 5.08 -3.19
CA ASN A 50 -6.35 5.55 -4.15
C ASN A 50 -4.95 5.16 -3.65
N TRP A 51 -3.97 5.06 -4.55
CA TRP A 51 -2.57 4.92 -4.14
C TRP A 51 -1.89 6.29 -4.09
N TRP A 52 -1.00 6.46 -3.11
CA TRP A 52 -0.33 7.70 -2.81
C TRP A 52 1.17 7.47 -2.72
N LEU A 53 1.94 8.41 -3.23
CA LEU A 53 3.37 8.48 -2.94
C LEU A 53 3.57 9.11 -1.57
N GLY A 54 4.40 8.51 -0.74
CA GLY A 54 4.72 9.06 0.56
C GLY A 54 6.14 8.74 1.01
N TYR A 55 6.63 9.53 1.97
CA TYR A 55 7.93 9.29 2.60
C TYR A 55 7.74 8.71 4.00
N LEU A 56 8.48 7.64 4.30
CA LEU A 56 8.47 6.98 5.60
C LEU A 56 9.13 7.87 6.66
N LEU A 57 8.38 8.19 7.71
CA LEU A 57 8.87 8.95 8.87
C LEU A 57 9.22 8.04 10.05
N GLN A 58 8.40 7.02 10.31
CA GLN A 58 8.55 6.14 11.47
C GLN A 58 7.98 4.76 11.18
N LYS A 59 8.51 3.74 11.84
CA LYS A 59 7.99 2.37 11.84
C LYS A 59 7.48 2.01 13.22
N ASN A 60 6.41 1.23 13.27
CA ASN A 60 5.90 0.60 14.47
C ASN A 60 5.79 -0.91 14.23
N GLU A 61 6.82 -1.64 14.64
CA GLU A 61 6.93 -3.09 14.43
C GLU A 61 5.94 -3.89 15.28
N GLU A 62 5.49 -3.34 16.41
CA GLU A 62 4.50 -4.02 17.27
C GLU A 62 3.11 -4.06 16.64
N LEU A 63 2.75 -3.02 15.88
CA LEU A 63 1.45 -2.89 15.23
C LEU A 63 1.49 -3.16 13.72
N ASP A 64 2.66 -3.48 13.17
CA ASP A 64 2.86 -3.61 11.72
C ASP A 64 2.38 -2.35 10.95
N GLU A 65 2.69 -1.17 11.50
CA GLU A 65 2.28 0.13 10.94
C GLU A 65 3.49 1.00 10.61
N VAL A 66 3.30 1.86 9.61
CA VAL A 66 4.28 2.84 9.18
C VAL A 66 3.67 4.23 9.18
N LYS A 67 4.41 5.20 9.71
CA LYS A 67 4.04 6.62 9.66
C LYS A 67 4.60 7.21 8.38
N ILE A 68 3.73 7.70 7.51
CA ILE A 68 4.07 8.20 6.19
C ILE A 68 3.60 9.65 6.07
N THR A 69 4.40 10.49 5.41
CA THR A 69 3.96 11.80 4.91
C THR A 69 3.59 11.70 3.43
N PHE A 70 2.34 11.97 3.08
CA PHE A 70 1.85 11.84 1.71
C PHE A 70 2.17 13.06 0.85
N LEU A 71 2.44 12.78 -0.42
CA LEU A 71 2.63 13.78 -1.47
C LEU A 71 1.40 13.81 -2.37
N HIS A 72 1.09 15.00 -2.89
CA HIS A 72 -0.04 15.26 -3.78
C HIS A 72 0.41 15.49 -5.22
N PRO A 73 -0.42 15.14 -6.21
CA PRO A 73 -1.72 14.46 -6.07
C PRO A 73 -1.56 12.93 -5.96
N PHE A 74 -2.64 12.21 -5.67
CA PHE A 74 -2.65 10.74 -5.69
C PHE A 74 -2.56 10.15 -7.11
N GLY A 75 -2.26 8.85 -7.20
CA GLY A 75 -2.30 8.11 -8.45
C GLY A 75 -1.13 8.39 -9.38
N SER A 76 -1.32 8.09 -10.67
CA SER A 76 -0.29 8.13 -11.72
C SER A 76 0.04 9.55 -12.22
N SER A 77 0.24 10.49 -11.30
CA SER A 77 0.67 11.84 -11.63
C SER A 77 2.09 11.87 -12.18
N ALA A 78 2.36 12.80 -13.09
CA ALA A 78 3.70 13.04 -13.61
C ALA A 78 4.65 13.62 -12.55
N SER A 79 4.10 14.33 -11.56
CA SER A 79 4.87 14.93 -10.47
C SER A 79 4.05 15.03 -9.20
N PHE A 80 4.73 14.91 -8.07
CA PHE A 80 4.20 14.97 -6.73
C PHE A 80 4.89 16.08 -5.94
N SER A 81 4.21 16.63 -4.94
CA SER A 81 4.75 17.66 -4.06
C SER A 81 4.13 17.57 -2.68
N TYR A 82 4.84 18.07 -1.66
CA TYR A 82 4.23 18.17 -0.35
C TYR A 82 3.13 19.24 -0.37
N PRO A 83 1.93 18.92 0.14
CA PRO A 83 0.89 19.91 0.33
C PRO A 83 1.35 20.95 1.36
N ARG A 84 0.70 22.13 1.36
CA ARG A 84 1.00 23.20 2.32
C ARG A 84 0.82 22.74 3.78
N ASN A 85 -0.17 21.89 4.01
CA ASN A 85 -0.39 21.22 5.29
C ASN A 85 -0.02 19.76 5.09
N THR A 86 1.06 19.31 5.70
CA THR A 86 1.58 17.96 5.51
C THR A 86 0.61 16.91 6.03
N ASP A 87 0.19 15.99 5.16
CA ASP A 87 -0.66 14.86 5.53
C ASP A 87 0.20 13.72 6.09
N VAL A 88 0.27 13.65 7.42
CA VAL A 88 1.03 12.61 8.13
C VAL A 88 0.08 11.60 8.76
N LEU A 89 0.16 10.34 8.34
CA LEU A 89 -0.75 9.29 8.75
C LEU A 89 -0.01 8.00 9.09
N TRP A 90 -0.59 7.23 10.00
CA TRP A 90 -0.21 5.83 10.23
C TRP A 90 -0.98 4.96 9.24
N VAL A 91 -0.26 4.06 8.58
CA VAL A 91 -0.78 3.17 7.54
C VAL A 91 -0.30 1.77 7.84
N SER A 92 -1.17 0.77 7.69
CA SER A 92 -0.78 -0.61 7.91
C SER A 92 0.18 -1.07 6.81
N ILE A 93 1.13 -1.94 7.15
CA ILE A 93 2.07 -2.50 6.18
C ILE A 93 1.37 -3.22 5.04
N VAL A 94 0.17 -3.75 5.27
CA VAL A 94 -0.62 -4.44 4.24
C VAL A 94 -1.08 -3.48 3.16
N ASP A 95 -1.25 -2.20 3.47
CA ASP A 95 -1.64 -1.15 2.53
C ASP A 95 -0.44 -0.56 1.78
N VAL A 96 0.78 -0.93 2.15
CA VAL A 96 2.00 -0.52 1.44
C VAL A 96 2.17 -1.38 0.19
N LEU A 97 2.19 -0.73 -0.97
CA LEU A 97 2.27 -1.39 -2.27
C LEU A 97 3.71 -1.72 -2.66
N THR A 98 4.56 -0.68 -2.78
CA THR A 98 5.93 -0.84 -3.29
C THR A 98 6.86 0.23 -2.74
N LYS A 99 8.17 -0.06 -2.75
CA LYS A 99 9.21 0.97 -2.58
C LYS A 99 9.33 1.81 -3.84
N ALA A 100 9.43 3.11 -3.67
CA ALA A 100 9.57 4.08 -4.75
C ALA A 100 10.91 4.82 -4.64
N ASN A 101 11.44 5.27 -5.78
CA ASN A 101 12.64 6.10 -5.83
C ASN A 101 12.38 7.34 -6.69
N PRO A 102 11.58 8.30 -6.20
CA PRO A 102 11.30 9.50 -6.97
C PRO A 102 12.58 10.32 -7.19
N VAL A 103 12.69 10.88 -8.39
CA VAL A 103 13.73 11.87 -8.73
C VAL A 103 13.24 13.25 -8.32
N THR A 104 14.12 14.06 -7.75
CA THR A 104 13.82 15.45 -7.36
C THR A 104 14.67 16.45 -8.13
N PRO A 105 14.24 16.90 -9.33
CA PRO A 105 15.03 17.85 -10.12
C PRO A 105 15.27 19.19 -9.44
N THR A 106 14.27 19.67 -8.68
CA THR A 106 14.26 21.00 -8.05
C THR A 106 14.29 20.95 -6.50
N GLY A 107 14.29 19.75 -5.93
CA GLY A 107 14.12 19.53 -4.48
C GLY A 107 12.72 19.81 -3.92
N ARG A 108 11.77 20.28 -4.76
CA ARG A 108 10.39 20.59 -4.35
C ARG A 108 9.34 19.74 -5.06
N SER A 109 9.70 19.17 -6.21
CA SER A 109 8.86 18.29 -7.01
C SER A 109 9.50 16.90 -7.08
N TYR A 110 8.69 15.87 -6.92
CA TYR A 110 9.07 14.47 -6.92
C TYR A 110 8.48 13.81 -8.16
N VAL A 111 9.31 13.19 -8.98
CA VAL A 111 8.89 12.56 -10.24
C VAL A 111 9.18 11.08 -10.13
N LEU A 112 8.15 10.26 -10.28
CA LEU A 112 8.31 8.80 -10.38
C LEU A 112 8.68 8.42 -11.80
N LEU A 113 9.57 7.43 -11.93
CA LEU A 113 9.82 6.81 -13.22
C LEU A 113 8.58 6.04 -13.67
N GLU A 114 8.34 5.99 -14.97
CA GLU A 114 7.21 5.27 -15.55
C GLU A 114 7.21 3.79 -15.14
N SER A 115 8.39 3.17 -15.00
CA SER A 115 8.54 1.81 -14.50
C SER A 115 8.01 1.64 -13.07
N ASP A 116 8.23 2.61 -12.18
CA ASP A 116 7.74 2.57 -10.80
C ASP A 116 6.23 2.85 -10.74
N VAL A 117 5.72 3.74 -11.60
CA VAL A 117 4.28 3.98 -11.75
C VAL A 117 3.56 2.72 -12.26
N CYS A 118 4.11 2.07 -13.30
CA CYS A 118 3.57 0.81 -13.83
C CYS A 118 3.54 -0.30 -12.78
N LYS A 119 4.65 -0.48 -12.03
CA LYS A 119 4.71 -1.44 -10.91
C LYS A 119 3.66 -1.14 -9.86
N THR A 120 3.53 0.13 -9.46
CA THR A 120 2.56 0.56 -8.44
C THR A 120 1.13 0.34 -8.93
N ASN A 121 0.82 0.66 -10.18
CA ASN A 121 -0.51 0.44 -10.75
C ASN A 121 -0.87 -1.05 -10.81
N VAL A 122 0.09 -1.91 -11.16
CA VAL A 122 -0.11 -3.36 -11.13
C VAL A 122 -0.32 -3.84 -9.69
N ALA A 123 0.51 -3.41 -8.75
CA ALA A 123 0.35 -3.74 -7.33
C ALA A 123 -1.03 -3.29 -6.79
N PHE A 124 -1.42 -2.06 -7.11
CA PHE A 124 -2.71 -1.50 -6.74
C PHE A 124 -3.91 -2.23 -7.39
N SER A 125 -3.78 -2.66 -8.64
CA SER A 125 -4.80 -3.44 -9.32
C SER A 125 -4.97 -4.85 -8.72
N ASN A 126 -3.91 -5.43 -8.17
CA ASN A 126 -3.97 -6.71 -7.45
C ASN A 126 -4.43 -6.56 -5.99
N PHE A 127 -4.41 -5.32 -5.47
CA PHE A 127 -4.84 -5.00 -4.11
C PHE A 127 -6.36 -4.89 -3.98
N LYS A 128 -7.07 -4.49 -5.05
CA LYS A 128 -8.53 -4.42 -5.12
C LYS A 128 -9.18 -5.78 -5.35
#